data_AF-A0A2G9P3J4-F1
#
_entry.id   AF-A0A2G9P3J4-F1
#
_cell.length_a   1.000
_cell.length_b   1.000
_cell.length_c   1.000
_cell.angle_alpha   90.00
_cell.angle_beta   90.00
_cell.angle_gamma   90.00
#
_symmetry.space_group_name_H-M   'P 1'
#
loop_
_entity.id
_entity.type
_entity.pdbx_description
1 polymer ?
#
loop_
_entity_poly.entity_id
_entity_poly.type
_entity_poly.pdbx_seq_one_letter_code
_entity_poly.pdbx_strand_id
1 'polypeptide(L)' 'MVWCQEEHKNMGYYDYIKPRFLTILNHARPIWYAGREPAAAPATGNKNTHLVELRRFLETTFNLRSFEGKTF' A
#
# COMPACT_ATOMS: atom_id res chain seq x y z
N MET A 1 -11.92 0.70 1.51
CA MET A 1 -11.07 -0.23 2.30
C MET A 1 -9.63 0.01 1.88
N VAL A 2 -8.67 0.00 2.81
CA VAL A 2 -7.24 0.21 2.50
C VAL A 2 -6.47 -1.04 2.90
N TRP A 3 -5.65 -1.57 1.99
CA TRP A 3 -4.67 -2.60 2.28
C TRP A 3 -3.34 -1.94 2.62
N CYS A 4 -2.85 -2.19 3.83
CA CYS A 4 -1.61 -1.60 4.34
C CYS A 4 -0.52 -2.67 4.41
N GLN A 5 0.62 -2.44 3.75
CA GLN A 5 1.76 -3.36 3.78
C GLN A 5 3.08 -2.59 3.85
N GLU A 6 3.98 -3.05 4.71
CA GLU A 6 5.30 -2.44 4.89
C GLU A 6 6.23 -2.73 3.70
N GLU A 7 6.09 -3.88 3.06
CA GLU A 7 6.89 -4.26 1.90
C GLU A 7 6.52 -3.44 0.64
N HIS A 8 7.43 -3.44 -0.33
CA HIS A 8 7.24 -2.78 -1.62
C HIS A 8 6.03 -3.34 -2.38
N LYS A 9 5.35 -2.51 -3.18
CA LYS A 9 4.13 -2.89 -3.93
C LYS A 9 4.28 -4.12 -4.84
N ASN A 10 5.48 -4.33 -5.38
CA ASN A 10 5.85 -5.49 -6.21
C ASN A 10 6.27 -6.72 -5.39
N MET A 11 6.20 -6.63 -4.06
CA MET A 11 6.59 -7.67 -3.12
C MET A 11 5.44 -8.02 -2.17
N GLY A 12 5.51 -9.24 -1.64
CA GLY A 12 4.55 -9.81 -0.72
C GLY A 12 3.18 -10.07 -1.30
N TYR A 13 2.14 -9.87 -0.49
CA TYR A 13 0.86 -10.55 -0.69
C TYR A 13 -0.19 -9.75 -1.45
N TYR A 14 0.04 -8.47 -1.73
CA TYR A 14 -0.95 -7.59 -2.35
C TYR A 14 -1.52 -8.14 -3.66
N ASP A 15 -0.67 -8.63 -4.57
CA ASP A 15 -1.13 -9.18 -5.86
C ASP A 15 -1.90 -10.50 -5.69
N TYR A 16 -1.56 -11.30 -4.69
CA TYR A 16 -2.23 -12.57 -4.40
C TYR A 16 -3.63 -12.35 -3.81
N ILE A 17 -3.78 -11.43 -2.87
CA ILE A 17 -5.05 -11.20 -2.16
C ILE A 17 -6.03 -10.32 -2.93
N LYS A 18 -5.53 -9.42 -3.78
CA LYS A 18 -6.34 -8.46 -4.54
C LYS A 18 -7.52 -9.11 -5.26
N PRO A 19 -7.35 -10.18 -6.08
CA PRO A 19 -8.49 -10.80 -6.75
C PRO A 19 -9.50 -11.40 -5.76
N ARG A 20 -9.05 -11.96 -4.63
CA ARG A 20 -9.95 -12.57 -3.62
C ARG A 20 -10.82 -11.54 -2.92
N PHE A 21 -10.23 -10.42 -2.53
CA PHE A 21 -11.00 -9.33 -1.93
C PHE A 21 -11.96 -8.69 -2.94
N LEU A 22 -11.57 -8.59 -4.22
CA LEU A 22 -12.47 -8.12 -5.27
C LEU A 22 -13.70 -9.03 -5.43
N THR A 23 -13.50 -10.36 -5.38
CA THR A 23 -14.59 -11.34 -5.39
C THR A 23 -15.51 -11.20 -4.16
N ILE A 24 -14.94 -11.09 -2.95
CA ILE A 24 -15.73 -10.94 -1.71
C ILE A 24 -16.54 -9.64 -1.73
N LEU A 25 -15.97 -8.56 -2.24
CA LEU A 25 -16.62 -7.26 -2.33
C LEU A 25 -17.53 -7.11 -3.55
N ASN A 26 -17.69 -8.17 -4.36
CA ASN A 26 -18.47 -8.17 -5.60
C ASN A 26 -18.18 -6.96 -6.51
N HIS A 27 -16.90 -6.53 -6.58
CA HIS A 27 -16.46 -5.32 -7.28
C HIS A 27 -17.19 -4.02 -6.89
N ALA A 28 -17.96 -4.00 -5.79
CA ALA A 28 -18.77 -2.86 -5.37
C ALA A 28 -17.93 -1.73 -4.75
N ARG A 29 -16.72 -2.03 -4.26
CA ARG A 29 -15.84 -1.05 -3.62
C ARG A 29 -14.36 -1.22 -4.01
N PRO A 30 -13.63 -0.13 -4.29
CA PRO A 30 -12.18 -0.16 -4.47
C PRO A 30 -11.46 -0.60 -3.21
N ILE A 31 -10.33 -1.27 -3.40
CA ILE A 31 -9.33 -1.52 -2.36
C ILE A 31 -8.15 -0.60 -2.67
N TRP A 32 -7.97 0.40 -1.80
CA TRP A 32 -6.82 1.30 -1.86
C TRP A 32 -5.59 0.58 -1.36
N TYR A 33 -4.44 0.82 -1.99
CA TYR A 33 -3.16 0.32 -1.50
C TYR A 33 -2.43 1.45 -0.77
N ALA A 34 -2.03 1.17 0.47
CA ALA A 34 -1.09 1.96 1.22
C ALA A 34 0.14 1.08 1.47
N GLY A 35 1.30 1.51 1.00
CA GLY A 35 2.54 0.74 1.13
C GLY A 35 3.69 1.41 0.41
N ARG A 36 4.87 0.80 0.42
CA ARG A 36 6.06 1.37 -0.22
C ARG A 36 5.95 1.25 -1.75
N GLU A 37 6.49 2.24 -2.46
CA GLU A 37 6.55 2.20 -3.92
C GLU A 37 7.37 0.99 -4.40
N PRO A 38 7.10 0.45 -5.61
CA PRO A 38 7.81 -0.71 -6.11
C PRO A 38 9.32 -0.42 -6.20
N ALA A 39 10.13 -1.31 -5.62
CA ALA A 39 11.59 -1.21 -5.65
C ALA A 39 12.21 -2.56 -6.01
N ALA A 40 13.39 -2.52 -6.64
CA ALA A 40 14.14 -3.74 -6.98
C ALA A 40 14.80 -4.38 -5.75
N ALA A 41 15.11 -3.59 -4.72
CA ALA A 41 15.69 -4.06 -3.47
C ALA A 41 14.62 -4.17 -2.37
N PRO A 42 14.67 -5.21 -1.51
CA PRO A 42 13.67 -5.45 -0.47
C PRO A 42 13.70 -4.41 0.67
N ALA A 43 14.83 -3.72 0.86
CA ALA A 43 14.94 -2.61 1.80
C ALA A 43 16.04 -1.63 1.37
N THR A 44 15.80 -0.34 1.57
CA THR A 44 16.82 0.70 1.50
C THR A 44 17.90 0.44 2.57
N GLY A 45 19.15 0.23 2.17
CA GLY A 45 20.26 -0.09 3.09
C GLY A 45 20.67 1.05 4.04
N ASN A 46 20.07 2.23 3.89
CA ASN A 46 20.29 3.38 4.77
C ASN A 46 19.14 3.52 5.78
N LYS A 47 19.45 3.39 7.07
CA LYS A 47 18.48 3.46 8.18
C LYS A 47 17.70 4.77 8.21
N ASN A 48 18.33 5.90 7.88
CA ASN A 48 17.65 7.20 7.88
C ASN A 48 16.58 7.27 6.79
N THR A 49 16.91 6.77 5.60
CA THR A 49 15.97 6.71 4.47
C THR A 49 14.79 5.79 4.79
N HIS A 50 15.04 4.63 5.40
CA HIS A 50 13.99 3.72 5.84
C HIS A 50 13.02 4.37 6.86
N LEU A 51 13.53 5.10 7.85
CA LEU A 51 12.69 5.80 8.84
C LEU A 51 11.82 6.90 8.22
N VAL A 52 12.34 7.62 7.23
CA VAL A 52 11.58 8.64 6.48
C VAL A 52 10.46 7.99 5.66
N GLU A 53 10.76 6.89 4.96
CA GLU A 53 9.77 6.14 4.21
C GLU A 53 8.68 5.55 5.12
N LEU A 54 9.05 5.02 6.30
CA LEU A 54 8.12 4.48 7.28
C LEU A 54 7.17 5.57 7.80
N ARG A 55 7.69 6.75 8.15
CA ARG A 55 6.85 7.89 8.57
C ARG A 55 5.88 8.30 7.47
N ARG A 56 6.35 8.43 6.23
CA ARG A 56 5.52 8.76 5.07
C ARG A 56 4.42 7.72 4.84
N PHE A 57 4.75 6.45 5.00
CA PHE A 57 3.80 5.33 4.90
C PHE A 57 2.70 5.43 5.97
N LEU A 58 3.08 5.66 7.24
CA LEU A 58 2.13 5.80 8.34
C LEU A 58 1.22 7.03 8.14
N GLU A 59 1.79 8.17 7.77
CA GLU A 59 1.01 9.38 7.48
C GLU A 59 0.02 9.14 6.35
N THR A 60 0.43 8.48 5.26
CA THR A 60 -0.45 8.16 4.14
C THR A 60 -1.55 7.18 4.55
N THR A 61 -1.24 6.20 5.39
CA THR A 61 -2.20 5.19 5.86
C THR A 61 -3.30 5.77 6.74
N PHE A 62 -2.94 6.65 7.68
CA PHE A 62 -3.91 7.27 8.60
C PHE A 62 -4.61 8.49 7.98
N ASN A 63 -4.09 9.05 6.89
CA ASN A 63 -4.70 10.17 6.20
C ASN A 63 -5.74 9.70 5.17
N LEU A 64 -7.00 9.58 5.61
CA LEU A 64 -8.14 9.22 4.76
C LEU A 64 -8.35 10.15 3.56
N ARG A 65 -7.99 11.43 3.67
CA ARG A 65 -8.08 12.42 2.57
C ARG A 65 -7.10 12.14 1.43
N SER A 66 -6.01 11.42 1.69
CA SER A 66 -5.04 11.04 0.66
C SER A 66 -5.61 10.04 -0.38
N PHE A 67 -6.77 9.46 -0.07
CA PHE A 67 -7.49 8.53 -0.94
C PHE A 67 -8.82 9.12 -1.46
N GLU A 68 -9.23 10.30 -0.98
CA GLU A 68 -10.40 11.02 -1.51
C GLU A 68 -10.04 11.59 -2.90
N GLY A 69 -10.73 11.12 -3.94
CA GLY A 69 -10.57 11.63 -5.31
C GLY A 69 -9.60 10.85 -6.20
N LYS A 70 -8.95 9.80 -5.70
CA LYS A 70 -8.40 8.80 -6.61
C LYS A 70 -9.59 8.04 -7.22
N THR A 71 -9.79 8.17 -8.52
CA THR A 71 -10.65 7.28 -9.32
C THR A 71 -9.80 6.18 -9.93
N PHE A 72 -10.42 5.02 -10.16
CA PHE A 72 -9.80 3.78 -10.64
C PHE A 72 -9.00 3.93 -11.93
#